data_AF-A0A3S1J663-F1
#
_entry.id   AF-A0A3S1J663-F1
#
_cell.length_a   1.000
_cell.length_b   1.000
_cell.length_c   1.000
_cell.angle_alpha   90.00
_cell.angle_beta   90.00
_cell.angle_gamma   90.00
#
_symmetry.space_group_name_H-M   'P 1'
#
loop_
_entity.id
_entity.type
_entity.pdbx_description
1 polymer ?
#
loop_
_entity_poly.entity_id
_entity_poly.type
_entity_poly.pdbx_seq_one_letter_code
_entity_poly.pdbx_strand_id
1 'polypeptide(L)' 'MDKKEFKAGYHWCHVCHNYTFHDWCIPVDIQFFETCPDNTPIPDEVFVCLRCNDTEGYDESNYDGAYEPGN' A
#
# COMPACT_ATOMS: atom_id res chain seq x y z
N MET A 1 7.15 -3.96 -27.23
CA MET A 1 7.19 -3.08 -26.04
C MET A 1 7.90 -3.88 -24.97
N ASP A 2 9.20 -3.64 -24.82
CA ASP A 2 10.01 -4.22 -23.75
C ASP A 2 9.31 -3.91 -22.41
N LYS A 3 8.89 -4.97 -21.72
CA LYS A 3 8.42 -4.88 -20.34
C LYS A 3 9.63 -4.41 -19.53
N LYS A 4 9.83 -3.10 -19.42
CA LYS A 4 10.73 -2.51 -18.42
C LYS A 4 10.15 -2.93 -17.09
N GLU A 5 10.68 -4.02 -16.55
CA GLU A 5 10.38 -4.49 -15.21
C GLU A 5 10.67 -3.33 -14.27
N PHE A 6 9.60 -2.73 -13.74
CA PHE A 6 9.74 -1.63 -12.79
C PHE A 6 10.46 -2.20 -11.56
N LYS A 7 11.66 -1.67 -11.31
CA LYS A 7 12.42 -2.01 -10.11
C LYS A 7 11.98 -1.13 -8.96
N ALA A 8 11.97 -1.69 -7.75
CA ALA A 8 11.79 -0.93 -6.52
C ALA A 8 12.72 0.29 -6.50
N GLY A 9 12.19 1.43 -6.08
CA GLY A 9 12.94 2.68 -6.09
C GLY A 9 12.07 3.92 -6.08
N TYR A 10 12.70 5.09 -6.16
CA TYR A 10 11.98 6.35 -6.23
C TYR A 10 11.51 6.61 -7.67
N HIS A 11 10.19 6.62 -7.84
CA HIS A 11 9.53 6.89 -9.12
C HIS A 11 8.54 8.04 -8.97
N TRP A 12 8.23 8.69 -10.09
CA TRP A 12 7.18 9.70 -10.11
C TRP A 12 5.82 9.03 -10.02
N CYS A 13 5.04 9.39 -8.99
CA CYS A 13 3.67 8.90 -8.85
C CYS A 13 2.70 9.83 -9.58
N HIS A 14 1.92 9.29 -10.52
CA HIS A 14 0.89 10.04 -11.24
C HIS A 14 -0.39 10.30 -10.42
N VAL A 15 -0.55 9.65 -9.27
CA VAL A 15 -1.70 9.84 -8.38
C VAL A 15 -1.43 11.02 -7.45
N CYS A 16 -0.40 10.93 -6.61
CA CYS A 16 -0.07 11.99 -5.66
C CYS A 16 0.83 13.09 -6.23
N HIS A 17 1.26 13.00 -7.50
CA HIS A 17 2.13 13.98 -8.16
C HIS A 17 3.41 14.30 -7.36
N ASN A 18 3.99 13.28 -6.73
CA ASN A 18 5.21 13.37 -5.94
C ASN A 18 6.20 12.28 -6.33
N TYR A 19 7.50 12.56 -6.21
CA TYR A 19 8.52 11.52 -6.23
C TYR A 19 8.48 10.74 -4.92
N THR A 20 8.26 9.44 -5.01
CA THR A 20 8.05 8.57 -3.85
C THR A 20 8.60 7.19 -4.13
N PHE A 21 8.83 6.44 -3.05
CA PHE A 21 9.23 5.05 -3.18
C PHE A 21 8.05 4.22 -3.70
N HIS A 22 8.30 3.49 -4.79
CA HIS A 22 7.41 2.47 -5.29
C HIS A 22 8.05 1.10 -5.06
N ASP A 23 7.22 0.14 -4.70
CA ASP A 23 7.64 -1.24 -4.49
C ASP A 23 6.57 -2.21 -4.97
N TRP A 24 6.94 -3.49 -5.03
CA TRP A 24 5.99 -4.57 -5.23
C TRP A 24 5.23 -4.82 -3.93
N CYS A 25 3.91 -4.87 -4.03
CA CYS A 25 3.04 -5.15 -2.90
C CYS A 25 1.97 -6.14 -3.33
N ILE A 26 1.53 -6.96 -2.38
CA ILE A 26 0.33 -7.76 -2.51
C ILE A 26 -0.85 -6.90 -2.05
N PRO A 27 -1.90 -6.71 -2.87
CA PRO A 27 -2.99 -5.76 -2.58
C PRO A 27 -4.00 -6.29 -1.55
N VAL A 28 -3.65 -7.32 -0.77
CA VAL A 28 -4.52 -7.94 0.24
C VAL A 28 -3.79 -8.02 1.57
N ASP A 29 -4.54 -7.85 2.65
CA ASP A 29 -4.03 -7.93 4.02
C ASP A 29 -3.96 -9.37 4.54
N ILE A 30 -3.43 -9.53 5.75
CA ILE A 30 -3.31 -10.84 6.39
C ILE A 30 -4.67 -11.48 6.72
N GLN A 31 -5.69 -10.67 6.99
CA GLN A 31 -7.04 -11.16 7.33
C GLN A 31 -7.71 -11.79 6.11
N PHE A 32 -7.47 -11.24 4.91
CA PHE A 32 -7.87 -11.85 3.66
C PHE A 32 -7.25 -13.24 3.52
N PHE A 33 -5.97 -13.41 3.84
CA PHE A 33 -5.31 -14.73 3.79
C PHE A 33 -5.89 -15.72 4.79
N GLU A 34 -6.21 -15.29 6.02
CA GLU A 34 -6.79 -16.15 7.06
C GLU A 34 -8.19 -16.66 6.71
N THR A 35 -8.95 -15.89 5.92
CA THR A 35 -10.31 -16.25 5.49
C THR A 35 -10.35 -16.96 4.14
N CYS A 36 -9.21 -17.09 3.47
CA CYS A 36 -9.11 -17.63 2.12
C CYS A 36 -9.14 -19.17 2.12
N PRO A 37 -10.03 -19.82 1.35
CA PRO A 37 -10.02 -21.27 1.19
C PRO A 37 -8.69 -21.78 0.60
N ASP A 38 -8.24 -22.98 1.00
CA ASP A 38 -6.94 -23.57 0.60
C ASP A 38 -6.69 -23.69 -0.92
N ASN A 39 -7.75 -23.62 -1.74
CA ASN A 39 -7.68 -23.72 -3.21
C ASN A 39 -7.82 -22.36 -3.92
N THR A 40 -7.78 -21.26 -3.18
CA THR A 40 -7.93 -19.93 -3.77
C THR A 40 -6.57 -19.46 -4.31
N PRO A 41 -6.50 -19.01 -5.57
CA PRO A 41 -5.24 -18.49 -6.11
C PRO A 41 -4.79 -17.24 -5.34
N ILE A 42 -3.50 -17.18 -5.04
CA ILE A 42 -2.88 -16.01 -4.38
C ILE A 42 -2.93 -14.82 -5.37
N PRO A 43 -3.30 -13.62 -4.92
CA PRO A 43 -3.26 -12.43 -5.76
C PRO A 43 -1.84 -12.12 -6.26
N ASP A 44 -1.73 -11.71 -7.52
CA ASP A 44 -0.45 -11.31 -8.10
C ASP A 44 0.11 -10.04 -7.43
N GLU A 45 1.43 -9.96 -7.33
CA GLU A 45 2.12 -8.76 -6.87
C GLU A 45 1.93 -7.60 -7.87
N VAL A 46 1.67 -6.41 -7.34
CA VAL A 46 1.49 -5.19 -8.12
C VAL A 46 2.51 -4.14 -7.73
N PHE A 47 2.99 -3.35 -8.70
CA PHE A 47 3.94 -2.28 -8.46
C PHE A 47 3.20 -0.99 -8.09
N VAL A 48 3.31 -0.54 -6.83
CA VAL A 48 2.49 0.54 -6.28
C VAL A 48 3.31 1.62 -5.59
N CYS A 49 2.74 2.82 -5.56
CA CYS A 49 3.26 3.93 -4.75
C CYS A 49 2.92 3.68 -3.28
N LEU A 50 3.93 3.44 -2.44
CA LEU A 50 3.69 3.12 -1.02
C LEU A 50 2.98 4.25 -0.28
N ARG A 51 3.24 5.50 -0.67
CA ARG A 51 2.57 6.67 -0.07
C ARG A 51 1.07 6.71 -0.37
N CYS A 52 0.67 6.34 -1.59
CA CYS A 52 -0.75 6.29 -1.96
C CYS A 52 -1.44 5.07 -1.35
N ASN A 53 -0.73 3.93 -1.29
CA ASN A 53 -1.21 2.72 -0.67
C ASN A 53 -1.50 2.91 0.82
N ASP A 54 -0.63 3.62 1.53
CA ASP A 54 -0.81 3.93 2.95
C ASP A 54 -2.04 4.82 3.21
N THR A 55 -2.31 5.78 2.32
CA THR A 55 -3.50 6.65 2.43
C THR A 55 -4.84 5.97 2.16
N GLU A 56 -4.90 4.82 1.49
CA GLU A 56 -6.16 4.09 1.30
C GLU A 56 -6.44 3.06 2.43
N GLY A 57 -5.46 2.82 3.32
CA GLY A 57 -5.59 1.87 4.43
C GLY A 57 -5.62 2.50 5.83
N TYR A 58 -5.29 3.79 5.97
CA TYR A 58 -5.32 4.47 7.27
C TYR A 58 -6.61 5.25 7.44
N ASP A 59 -7.69 4.54 7.78
CA ASP A 59 -8.86 5.14 8.42
C ASP A 59 -8.50 5.48 9.87
N GLU A 60 -8.01 6.70 10.07
CA GLU A 60 -7.65 7.27 11.39
C GLU A 60 -8.90 7.56 12.26
N SER A 61 -10.12 7.19 11.85
CA SER A 61 -11.35 7.48 12.62
C SER A 61 -11.51 6.66 13.91
N ASN A 62 -10.50 5.87 14.28
CA ASN A 62 -10.50 5.09 15.52
C ASN A 62 -9.36 5.42 16.50
N TYR A 63 -8.66 6.57 16.34
CA TYR A 63 -7.72 7.05 17.36
C TYR A 63 -8.42 7.97 18.37
N ASP A 64 -9.05 7.39 19.39
CA ASP A 64 -9.55 8.10 20.59
C ASP A 64 -8.40 8.44 21.57
N GLY A 65 -7.22 8.75 21.02
CA GLY A 65 -5.98 8.97 21.76
C GLY A 65 -5.71 10.45 21.97
N ALA A 66 -6.41 11.04 22.95
CA ALA A 66 -6.15 12.38 23.43
C ALA A 66 -4.67 12.59 23.78
N TYR A 67 -3.96 13.41 23.01
CA TYR A 67 -2.76 14.10 23.47
C TYR A 67 -2.98 15.60 23.29
N GLU A 68 -3.31 16.28 24.40
CA GLU A 68 -3.28 17.73 24.49
C GLU A 68 -1.86 18.18 24.85
N PRO A 69 -1.10 18.85 23.97
CA PRO A 69 0.07 19.61 24.41
C PRO A 69 -0.43 20.94 25.02
N GLY A 70 -0.65 20.96 26.33
CA GLY A 70 -1.00 22.16 27.10
C GLY A 70 0.20 22.75 27.86
N ASN A 71 0.66 23.90 27.37
CA ASN A 71 1.54 24.94 27.96
C ASN A 71 2.06 24.77 29.41
#